data_AF-A0A4Y7S2J3-F1
#
_entry.id   AF-A0A4Y7S2J3-F1
#
_cell.length_a   1.000
_cell.length_b   1.000
_cell.length_c   1.000
_cell.angle_alpha   90.00
_cell.angle_beta   90.00
_cell.angle_gamma   90.00
#
_symmetry.space_group_name_H-M   'P 1'
#
loop_
_entity.id
_entity.type
_entity.pdbx_description
1 polymer ?
#
loop_
_entity_poly.entity_id
_entity_poly.type
_entity_poly.pdbx_seq_one_letter_code
_entity_poly.pdbx_strand_id
1 'polypeptide(L)'
;MLAAQLKDRLLPLGIVLLFVIMLTIIWSLKCEVSYLGATISQLNSENASLKEQIYAQATQILPTTKTSDDKDVDGFIFHVVQAGDCFATISERYYQEVDYTSELAKLNGLTINSTLHIGQVIRVPKDKPDLKNNL
;
A
#
# COMPACT_ATOMS: atom_id res chain seq x y z
N MET A 1 -29.35 -16.00 -58.62
CA MET A 1 -29.44 -17.13 -57.68
C MET A 1 -28.12 -17.40 -56.94
N LEU A 2 -26.96 -17.42 -57.62
CA LEU A 2 -25.65 -17.73 -57.00
C LEU A 2 -25.24 -16.79 -55.84
N ALA A 3 -25.46 -15.48 -55.99
CA ALA A 3 -25.08 -14.49 -54.97
C ALA A 3 -25.90 -14.59 -53.66
N ALA A 4 -27.16 -15.02 -53.74
CA ALA A 4 -28.02 -15.21 -52.56
C ALA A 4 -27.57 -16.45 -51.76
N GLN A 5 -27.27 -17.55 -52.46
CA GLN A 5 -26.75 -18.77 -51.85
C GLN A 5 -25.41 -18.56 -51.13
N LEU A 6 -24.55 -17.66 -51.64
CA LEU A 6 -23.28 -17.32 -51.02
C LEU A 6 -23.47 -16.50 -49.73
N LYS A 7 -24.39 -15.52 -49.74
CA LYS A 7 -24.70 -14.67 -48.58
C LYS A 7 -25.29 -15.47 -47.41
N ASP A 8 -26.17 -16.43 -47.70
CA ASP A 8 -26.81 -17.30 -46.70
C ASP A 8 -25.81 -18.25 -46.01
N ARG A 9 -24.66 -18.54 -46.64
CA ARG A 9 -23.58 -19.34 -46.05
C ARG A 9 -22.51 -18.49 -45.35
N LEU A 10 -22.27 -17.27 -45.83
CA LEU A 10 -21.22 -16.38 -45.30
C LEU A 10 -21.61 -15.73 -43.97
N LEU A 11 -22.89 -15.35 -43.81
CA LEU A 11 -23.39 -14.70 -42.60
C LEU A 11 -23.30 -15.58 -41.33
N PRO A 12 -23.75 -16.86 -41.34
CA PRO A 12 -23.57 -17.74 -40.17
C PRO A 12 -22.09 -18.08 -39.92
N LEU A 13 -21.27 -18.21 -40.97
CA LEU A 13 -19.84 -18.47 -40.83
C LEU A 13 -19.12 -17.31 -40.13
N GLY A 14 -19.44 -16.07 -40.50
CA GLY A 14 -18.89 -14.87 -39.86
C GLY A 14 -19.31 -14.75 -38.39
N ILE A 15 -20.57 -15.09 -38.07
CA ILE A 15 -21.07 -15.09 -36.69
C ILE A 15 -20.31 -16.15 -35.86
N VAL A 16 -20.16 -17.37 -36.37
CA VAL A 16 -19.38 -18.42 -35.69
C VAL A 16 -17.93 -17.99 -35.48
N LEU A 17 -17.30 -17.35 -36.46
CA LEU A 17 -15.94 -16.82 -36.33
C LEU A 17 -15.83 -15.76 -35.22
N LEU A 18 -16.80 -14.85 -35.13
CA LEU A 18 -16.85 -13.84 -34.06
C LEU A 18 -17.03 -14.47 -32.68
N PHE A 19 -17.86 -15.51 -32.56
CA PHE A 19 -18.01 -16.26 -31.31
C PHE A 19 -16.71 -16.96 -30.90
N VAL A 20 -16.01 -17.59 -31.85
CA VAL A 20 -14.71 -18.22 -31.58
C VAL A 20 -13.68 -17.20 -31.12
N ILE A 21 -13.59 -16.03 -31.77
CA ILE A 21 -12.70 -14.94 -31.37
C ILE A 21 -13.09 -14.38 -29.99
N MET A 22 -14.38 -14.21 -29.71
CA MET A 22 -14.86 -13.79 -28.39
C MET A 22 -14.47 -14.79 -27.30
N LEU A 23 -14.61 -16.09 -27.55
CA LEU A 23 -14.23 -17.12 -26.59
C LEU A 23 -12.73 -17.16 -26.33
N THR A 24 -11.88 -16.95 -27.34
CA THR A 24 -10.42 -16.89 -27.14
C THR A 24 -9.99 -15.65 -26.37
N ILE A 25 -10.60 -14.49 -26.63
CA ILE A 25 -10.34 -13.26 -25.87
C ILE A 25 -10.77 -13.42 -24.40
N ILE A 26 -11.98 -13.96 -24.17
CA ILE A 26 -12.48 -14.22 -22.81
C ILE A 26 -11.52 -15.17 -22.07
N TRP A 27 -11.05 -16.22 -22.73
CA TRP A 27 -10.09 -17.15 -22.14
C TRP A 27 -8.73 -16.49 -21.86
N SER A 28 -8.22 -15.66 -22.78
CA SER A 28 -6.97 -14.91 -22.60
C SER A 28 -7.03 -13.99 -21.37
N LEU A 29 -8.12 -13.22 -21.23
CA LEU A 29 -8.34 -12.34 -20.08
C LEU A 29 -8.44 -13.14 -18.77
N LYS A 30 -9.11 -14.30 -18.80
CA LYS A 30 -9.22 -15.18 -17.62
C LYS A 30 -7.85 -15.71 -17.18
N CYS A 31 -6.98 -16.06 -18.13
CA CYS A 31 -5.61 -16.48 -17.86
C CYS A 31 -4.78 -15.36 -17.26
N GLU A 32 -4.86 -14.14 -17.78
CA GLU A 32 -4.11 -12.97 -17.26
C GLU A 32 -4.50 -12.66 -15.80
N VAL A 33 -5.79 -12.70 -15.48
CA VAL A 33 -6.28 -12.54 -14.09
C VAL A 33 -5.75 -13.66 -13.18
N SER A 34 -5.72 -14.90 -13.67
CA SER A 34 -5.21 -16.04 -12.89
C SER A 34 -3.70 -15.94 -12.63
N TYR A 35 -2.93 -15.51 -13.64
CA TYR A 35 -1.49 -15.29 -13.50
C TYR A 35 -1.21 -14.17 -12.50
N LEU A 36 -1.92 -13.05 -12.62
CA LEU A 36 -1.77 -11.92 -11.70
C LEU A 36 -2.14 -12.29 -10.26
N GLY A 37 -3.16 -13.13 -10.06
CA GLY A 37 -3.54 -13.67 -8.76
C GLY A 37 -2.46 -14.56 -8.13
N ALA A 38 -1.76 -15.36 -8.94
CA ALA A 38 -0.64 -16.18 -8.47
C ALA A 38 0.54 -15.30 -8.01
N THR A 39 0.86 -14.25 -8.76
CA THR A 39 1.94 -13.30 -8.40
C THR A 39 1.63 -12.54 -7.10
N ILE A 40 0.39 -12.09 -6.89
CA ILE A 40 -0.01 -11.45 -5.62
C ILE A 40 0.10 -12.41 -4.45
N SER A 41 -0.32 -13.66 -4.64
CA SER A 41 -0.23 -14.70 -3.61
C SER A 41 1.23 -15.00 -3.26
N GLN A 42 2.09 -15.06 -4.26
CA GLN A 42 3.54 -15.21 -4.08
C GLN A 42 4.12 -14.03 -3.31
N LEU A 43 3.85 -12.78 -3.72
CA LEU A 43 4.35 -11.58 -3.04
C LEU A 43 3.87 -11.50 -1.58
N ASN A 44 2.62 -11.87 -1.30
CA ASN A 44 2.10 -11.94 0.07
C ASN A 44 2.81 -13.00 0.91
N SER A 45 3.14 -14.16 0.31
CA SER A 45 3.91 -15.21 0.99
C SER A 45 5.36 -14.78 1.27
N GLU A 46 5.98 -14.06 0.33
CA GLU A 46 7.32 -13.47 0.48
C GLU A 46 7.33 -12.43 1.60
N ASN A 47 6.36 -11.51 1.61
CA ASN A 47 6.19 -10.52 2.66
C ASN A 47 5.99 -11.17 4.04
N ALA A 48 5.22 -12.27 4.13
CA ALA A 48 5.05 -13.01 5.38
C ALA A 48 6.37 -13.63 5.85
N SER A 49 7.13 -14.26 4.95
CA SER A 49 8.42 -14.86 5.30
C SER A 49 9.49 -13.83 5.67
N LEU A 50 9.50 -12.65 5.03
CA LEU A 50 10.41 -11.55 5.35
C LEU A 50 10.09 -10.96 6.73
N LYS A 51 8.80 -10.85 7.07
CA LYS A 51 8.35 -10.41 8.39
C LYS A 51 8.83 -11.36 9.49
N GLU A 52 8.71 -12.66 9.29
CA GLU A 52 9.25 -13.67 10.22
C GLU A 52 10.78 -13.60 10.32
N GLN A 53 11.49 -13.43 9.21
CA GLN A 53 12.95 -13.25 9.22
C GLN A 53 13.38 -12.00 10.00
N ILE A 54 12.66 -10.89 9.85
CA ILE A 54 12.90 -9.66 10.62
C ILE A 54 12.68 -9.90 12.12
N TYR A 55 11.61 -10.60 12.53
CA TYR A 55 11.38 -10.94 13.94
C TYR A 55 12.44 -11.87 14.51
N ALA A 56 12.87 -12.87 13.75
CA ALA A 56 13.94 -13.78 14.13
C ALA A 56 15.29 -13.05 14.27
N GLN A 57 15.59 -12.12 13.37
CA GLN A 57 16.79 -11.29 13.43
C GLN A 57 16.75 -10.32 14.61
N ALA A 58 15.61 -9.67 14.87
CA ALA A 58 15.43 -8.77 16.02
C ALA A 58 15.65 -9.49 17.37
N THR A 59 15.41 -10.80 17.43
CA THR A 59 15.63 -11.63 18.63
C THR A 59 17.11 -11.88 18.92
N GLN A 60 17.99 -11.84 17.91
CA GLN A 60 19.43 -12.12 18.06
C GLN A 60 20.26 -10.89 18.43
N ILE A 61 19.69 -9.68 18.37
CA ILE A 61 20.38 -8.41 18.65
C ILE A 61 20.16 -7.91 20.09
N LEU A 62 19.75 -8.78 21.02
CA LEU A 62 19.50 -8.39 22.41
C LEU A 62 20.66 -8.79 23.35
N PRO A 63 21.65 -7.92 23.57
CA PRO A 63 21.90 -7.36 24.89
C PRO A 63 20.92 -6.20 25.10
N THR A 64 20.26 -6.22 26.25
CA THR A 64 19.36 -5.21 26.79
C THR A 64 19.83 -3.76 26.56
N THR A 65 18.97 -2.92 25.97
CA THR A 65 18.75 -1.56 26.48
C THR A 65 17.43 -1.51 27.26
N LYS A 66 17.32 -2.39 28.24
CA LYS A 66 16.88 -1.95 29.56
C LYS A 66 18.14 -1.52 30.32
N THR A 67 18.68 -0.36 29.96
CA THR A 67 19.33 0.48 30.96
C THR A 67 18.22 1.35 31.50
N SER A 68 17.55 0.85 32.52
CA SER A 68 16.87 1.67 33.50
C SER A 68 17.91 2.58 34.14
N ASP A 69 18.01 3.80 33.62
CA ASP A 69 18.00 4.98 34.49
C ASP A 69 16.90 5.91 33.98
N ASP A 70 15.89 6.05 34.84
CA ASP A 70 14.84 7.05 34.92
C ASP A 70 14.64 8.04 33.74
N LYS A 71 13.66 7.73 32.87
CA LYS A 71 12.57 8.57 32.32
C LYS A 71 12.20 8.18 30.88
N ASP A 72 11.01 7.63 30.74
CA ASP A 72 10.13 7.75 29.57
C ASP A 72 10.67 7.27 28.20
N VAL A 73 10.88 5.95 28.06
CA VAL A 73 11.11 5.32 26.75
C VAL A 73 9.81 4.70 26.24
N ASP A 74 8.93 5.55 25.73
CA ASP A 74 8.27 5.35 24.44
C ASP A 74 7.55 6.66 24.07
N GLY A 75 8.31 7.71 23.80
CA GLY A 75 7.77 9.03 23.44
C GLY A 75 7.16 9.10 22.03
N PHE A 76 6.85 7.96 21.38
CA PHE A 76 6.32 7.90 20.02
C PHE A 76 5.13 6.93 19.90
N ILE A 77 4.24 7.23 18.98
CA ILE A 77 3.11 6.44 18.49
C ILE A 77 3.38 6.16 17.01
N PHE A 78 3.13 4.93 16.57
CA PHE A 78 3.25 4.54 15.18
C PHE A 78 1.86 4.48 14.54
N HIS A 79 1.56 5.42 13.66
CA HIS A 79 0.30 5.53 12.94
C HIS A 79 0.40 4.85 11.58
N VAL A 80 -0.56 3.96 11.26
CA VAL A 80 -0.67 3.36 9.93
C VAL A 80 -1.61 4.22 9.09
N VAL A 81 -1.11 4.77 7.99
CA VAL A 81 -1.85 5.65 7.07
C VAL A 81 -3.06 4.93 6.48
N GLN A 82 -4.22 5.56 6.56
CA GLN A 82 -5.48 5.11 5.99
C GLN A 82 -5.89 5.97 4.79
N ALA A 83 -6.94 5.55 4.08
CA ALA A 83 -7.46 6.31 2.94
C ALA A 83 -7.94 7.70 3.39
N GLY A 84 -7.42 8.75 2.75
CA GLY A 84 -7.73 10.15 3.10
C GLY A 84 -6.81 10.77 4.14
N ASP A 85 -5.85 10.01 4.70
CA ASP A 85 -4.86 10.57 5.62
C ASP A 85 -3.81 11.40 4.86
N CYS A 86 -3.54 12.58 5.39
CA CYS A 86 -2.38 13.41 5.10
C CYS A 86 -1.73 13.88 6.41
N PHE A 87 -0.51 14.44 6.33
CA PHE A 87 0.18 14.94 7.53
C PHE A 87 -0.67 15.95 8.33
N ALA A 88 -1.49 16.76 7.66
CA ALA A 88 -2.38 17.70 8.33
C ALA A 88 -3.44 17.00 9.18
N THR A 89 -4.14 16.02 8.60
CA THR A 89 -5.15 15.24 9.32
C THR A 89 -4.55 14.39 10.45
N ILE A 90 -3.32 13.90 10.27
CA ILE A 90 -2.61 13.13 11.31
C ILE A 90 -2.21 14.09 12.44
N SER A 91 -1.62 15.23 12.12
CA SER A 91 -1.25 16.26 13.10
C SER A 91 -2.46 16.73 13.91
N GLU A 92 -3.57 17.02 13.24
CA GLU A 92 -4.83 17.41 13.88
C GLU A 92 -5.39 16.29 14.78
N ARG A 93 -5.32 15.03 14.34
CA ARG A 93 -5.79 13.90 15.15
C ARG A 93 -5.02 13.73 16.46
N TYR A 94 -3.69 13.86 16.42
CA TYR A 94 -2.85 13.58 17.58
C TYR A 94 -2.58 14.81 18.46
N TYR A 95 -2.56 16.02 17.90
CA TYR A 95 -2.23 17.25 18.63
C TYR A 95 -3.32 18.31 18.61
N GLN A 96 -4.45 18.08 17.93
CA GLN A 96 -5.52 19.07 17.73
C GLN A 96 -5.05 20.37 17.06
N GLU A 97 -3.88 20.33 16.41
CA GLU A 97 -3.25 21.48 15.78
C GLU A 97 -2.67 21.10 14.42
N VAL A 98 -2.93 21.93 13.41
CA VAL A 98 -2.44 21.74 12.04
C VAL A 98 -1.00 22.23 11.88
N ASP A 99 -0.53 23.13 12.75
CA ASP A 99 0.79 23.76 12.61
C ASP A 99 1.96 22.77 12.75
N TYR A 100 1.75 21.62 13.40
CA TYR A 100 2.77 20.59 13.57
C TYR A 100 2.97 19.70 12.32
N THR A 101 2.16 19.88 11.28
CA THR A 101 2.23 19.14 10.01
C THR A 101 3.62 19.13 9.37
N SER A 102 4.26 20.29 9.29
CA SER A 102 5.57 20.43 8.64
C SER A 102 6.65 19.68 9.41
N GLU A 103 6.60 19.76 10.73
CA GLU A 103 7.56 19.09 11.61
C GLU A 103 7.34 17.58 11.61
N LEU A 104 6.08 17.14 11.64
CA LEU A 104 5.71 15.73 11.53
C LEU A 104 6.19 15.11 10.21
N ALA A 105 6.08 15.84 9.09
CA ALA A 105 6.60 15.40 7.80
C ALA A 105 8.13 15.25 7.84
N LYS A 106 8.85 16.28 8.33
CA LYS A 106 10.31 16.25 8.45
C LYS A 106 10.82 15.13 9.35
N LEU A 107 10.17 14.90 10.48
CA LEU A 107 10.48 13.80 11.40
C LEU A 107 10.45 12.43 10.71
N ASN A 108 9.56 12.30 9.73
CA ASN A 108 9.40 11.09 8.93
C ASN A 108 10.24 11.10 7.64
N GLY A 109 11.13 12.08 7.45
CA GLY A 109 11.98 12.21 6.28
C GLY A 109 11.21 12.60 5.01
N LEU A 110 10.03 13.17 5.17
CA LEU A 110 9.10 13.49 4.10
C LEU A 110 8.88 15.00 4.03
N THR A 111 8.31 15.46 2.92
CA THR A 111 7.88 16.85 2.76
C THR A 111 6.38 16.97 2.94
N ILE A 112 5.89 18.17 3.25
CA ILE A 112 4.45 18.44 3.42
C ILE A 112 3.62 18.09 2.18
N ASN A 113 4.23 18.16 1.01
CA ASN A 113 3.62 17.83 -0.27
C ASN A 113 3.79 16.35 -0.66
N SER A 114 4.43 15.53 0.19
CA SER A 114 4.63 14.11 -0.09
C SER A 114 3.29 13.37 -0.01
N THR A 115 2.97 12.61 -1.05
CA THR A 115 1.82 11.73 -1.04
C THR A 115 2.05 10.59 -0.05
N LEU A 116 1.16 10.45 0.93
CA LEU A 116 1.16 9.29 1.84
C LEU A 116 0.48 8.10 1.18
N HIS A 117 1.11 6.93 1.30
CA HIS A 117 0.55 5.69 0.78
C HIS A 117 -0.19 4.94 1.87
N ILE A 118 -1.34 4.35 1.53
CA ILE A 118 -2.12 3.54 2.47
C ILE A 118 -1.25 2.38 2.97
N GLY A 119 -1.23 2.16 4.29
CA GLY A 119 -0.38 1.15 4.94
C GLY A 119 1.02 1.65 5.31
N GLN A 120 1.40 2.86 4.91
CA GLN A 120 2.65 3.48 5.34
C GLN A 120 2.62 3.77 6.85
N VAL A 121 3.74 3.54 7.54
CA VAL A 121 3.86 3.81 8.98
C VAL A 121 4.50 5.18 9.20
N ILE A 122 3.82 6.02 9.97
CA ILE A 122 4.25 7.36 10.36
C ILE A 122 4.56 7.37 11.85
N ARG A 123 5.74 7.90 12.19
CA ARG A 123 6.19 8.13 13.57
C ARG A 123 5.62 9.45 14.08
N VAL A 124 4.90 9.39 15.20
CA VAL A 124 4.21 10.53 15.81
C VAL A 124 4.65 10.67 17.27
N PRO A 125 5.31 11.74 17.70
CA PRO A 125 5.66 11.97 19.10
C PRO A 125 4.42 11.97 20.04
N LYS A 126 4.50 11.41 21.25
CA LYS A 126 3.42 11.50 22.24
C LYS A 126 3.31 12.92 22.79
N ASP A 127 4.46 13.49 23.16
CA ASP A 127 4.57 14.87 23.57
C ASP A 127 4.97 15.72 22.37
N LYS A 128 4.17 16.75 22.09
CA LYS A 128 4.52 17.75 21.10
C LYS A 128 5.75 18.51 21.61
N PRO A 129 6.89 18.50 20.91
CA PRO A 129 8.02 19.33 21.29
C PRO A 129 7.59 20.81 21.19
N ASP A 130 7.76 21.56 22.27
CA ASP A 130 7.39 22.97 22.34
C ASP A 130 8.19 23.78 21.32
N LEU A 131 7.54 24.15 20.21
CA LEU A 131 8.13 24.94 19.12
C LEU A 131 8.44 26.40 19.51
N LYS A 132 8.20 26.81 20.77
CA LYS A 132 8.36 28.19 21.26
C LYS A 132 9.72 28.50 21.89
N ASN A 133 10.58 27.50 22.14
CA ASN A 133 11.79 27.68 22.96
C ASN A 133 13.11 27.78 22.16
N ASN A 134 13.06 27.90 20.83
CA ASN A 134 14.26 28.04 19.98
C ASN A 134 14.22 29.32 19.13
N LEU A 135 13.80 30.46 19.72
CA LEU A 135 13.99 31.79 19.14
C LEU A 135 15.25 32.46 19.70
#